data_AF-A0A0L6JXK0-F1
#
_entry.id   AF-A0A0L6JXK0-F1
#
_cell.length_a   1.000
_cell.length_b   1.000
_cell.length_c   1.000
_cell.angle_alpha   90.00
_cell.angle_beta   90.00
_cell.angle_gamma   90.00
#
_symmetry.space_group_name_H-M   'P 1'
#
loop_
_entity.id
_entity.type
_entity.pdbx_description
1 polymer ?
#
loop_
_entity_poly.entity_id
_entity_poly.type
_entity_poly.pdbx_seq_one_letter_code
_entity_poly.pdbx_strand_id
1 'polypeptide(L)'
;MSSLDIFIENINRIALLKNLQSYRQIAEYLNVTEDALKHWKNKTRCPSLRQIDDIGDRINCYAYTLIQSNGEISREIDCVQNNSRKIFVENLRKYFIDKGRFSWNDKVALFYGFVSEDVLKSYFRKENYKTPPLKRLDEMAEALGIPTYKLIKESNHNEEVN
;
A
#
# COMPACT_ATOMS: atom_id res chain seq x y z
N MET A 1 -11.63 -8.68 3.18
CA MET A 1 -10.99 -8.91 1.88
C MET A 1 -9.54 -8.46 2.02
N SER A 2 -8.55 -9.24 1.57
CA SER A 2 -7.14 -8.86 1.71
C SER A 2 -6.79 -7.70 0.77
N SER A 3 -5.74 -6.93 1.07
CA SER A 3 -5.31 -5.88 0.14
C SER A 3 -4.81 -6.44 -1.20
N LEU A 4 -4.32 -7.68 -1.23
CA LEU A 4 -4.00 -8.37 -2.49
C LEU A 4 -5.26 -8.63 -3.34
N ASP A 5 -6.36 -9.07 -2.73
CA ASP A 5 -7.61 -9.29 -3.45
C ASP A 5 -8.13 -7.99 -4.07
N ILE A 6 -8.11 -6.91 -3.28
CA ILE A 6 -8.51 -5.57 -3.73
C ILE A 6 -7.59 -5.08 -4.87
N PHE A 7 -6.28 -5.31 -4.73
CA PHE A 7 -5.29 -4.99 -5.77
C PHE A 7 -5.60 -5.68 -7.10
N ILE A 8 -5.90 -6.99 -7.06
CA ILE A 8 -6.25 -7.76 -8.25
C ILE A 8 -7.57 -7.29 -8.86
N GLU A 9 -8.58 -7.01 -8.03
CA GLU A 9 -9.85 -6.45 -8.47
C GLU A 9 -9.65 -5.11 -9.20
N ASN A 10 -8.85 -4.22 -8.62
CA ASN A 10 -8.51 -2.93 -9.19
C ASN A 10 -7.71 -3.06 -10.50
N ILE A 11 -6.75 -3.99 -10.60
CA ILE A 11 -6.09 -4.30 -11.88
C ILE A 11 -7.10 -4.76 -12.94
N ASN A 12 -8.05 -5.62 -12.57
CA ASN A 12 -9.07 -6.09 -13.50
C ASN A 12 -9.97 -4.94 -13.97
N ARG A 13 -10.31 -4.00 -13.08
CA ARG A 13 -11.05 -2.78 -13.44
C ARG A 13 -10.27 -1.92 -14.43
N ILE A 14 -8.97 -1.71 -14.21
CA ILE A 14 -8.09 -1.00 -15.15
C ILE A 14 -8.07 -1.70 -16.51
N ALA A 15 -7.92 -3.03 -16.52
CA ALA A 15 -7.88 -3.82 -17.75
C ALA A 15 -9.17 -3.65 -18.56
N LEU A 16 -10.33 -3.67 -17.91
CA LEU A 16 -11.63 -3.42 -18.55
C LEU A 16 -11.71 -1.99 -19.12
N LEU A 17 -11.34 -0.97 -18.33
CA LEU A 17 -11.38 0.44 -18.74
C LEU A 17 -10.45 0.75 -19.93
N LYS A 18 -9.30 0.08 -20.00
CA LYS A 18 -8.29 0.27 -21.05
C LYS A 18 -8.37 -0.78 -22.16
N ASN A 19 -9.41 -1.63 -22.16
CA ASN A 19 -9.63 -2.69 -23.14
C ASN A 19 -8.43 -3.65 -23.32
N LEU A 20 -7.79 -4.02 -22.21
CA LEU A 20 -6.64 -4.94 -22.17
C LEU A 20 -7.16 -6.37 -22.00
N GLN A 21 -6.90 -7.22 -23.01
CA GLN A 21 -7.55 -8.54 -23.14
C GLN A 21 -6.65 -9.72 -22.72
N SER A 22 -5.39 -9.48 -22.40
CA SER A 22 -4.42 -10.53 -22.06
C SER A 22 -3.51 -10.15 -20.89
N TYR A 23 -2.97 -11.16 -20.20
CA TYR A 23 -1.96 -10.95 -19.15
C TYR A 23 -0.77 -10.12 -19.66
N ARG A 24 -0.30 -10.39 -20.88
CA ARG A 24 0.77 -9.66 -21.53
C ARG A 24 0.45 -8.16 -21.67
N GLN A 25 -0.72 -7.84 -22.22
CA GLN A 25 -1.15 -6.44 -22.39
C GLN A 25 -1.28 -5.70 -21.05
N ILE A 26 -1.82 -6.36 -20.02
CA ILE A 26 -1.93 -5.78 -18.68
C ILE A 26 -0.55 -5.53 -18.09
N ALA A 27 0.35 -6.52 -18.20
CA ALA A 27 1.71 -6.42 -17.69
C ALA A 27 2.52 -5.30 -18.38
N GLU A 28 2.43 -5.21 -19.71
CA GLU A 28 3.03 -4.13 -20.51
C GLU A 28 2.49 -2.75 -20.11
N TYR A 29 1.17 -2.64 -19.91
CA TYR A 29 0.54 -1.38 -19.51
C TYR A 29 1.02 -0.90 -18.13
N LEU A 30 1.05 -1.82 -17.16
CA LEU A 30 1.46 -1.55 -15.77
C LEU A 30 3.00 -1.54 -15.57
N ASN A 31 3.78 -1.81 -16.62
CA ASN A 31 5.23 -1.92 -16.58
C ASN A 31 5.75 -2.97 -15.57
N VAL A 32 5.15 -4.17 -15.59
CA VAL A 32 5.54 -5.32 -14.76
C VAL A 32 5.75 -6.55 -15.63
N THR A 33 6.36 -7.60 -15.07
CA THR A 33 6.46 -8.87 -15.81
C THR A 33 5.14 -9.63 -15.80
N GLU A 34 4.86 -10.36 -16.88
CA GLU A 34 3.67 -11.21 -16.98
C GLU A 34 3.63 -12.27 -15.85
N ASP A 35 4.79 -12.81 -15.49
CA ASP A 35 4.91 -13.79 -14.40
C ASP A 35 4.60 -13.18 -13.04
N ALA A 36 5.04 -11.95 -12.76
CA ALA A 36 4.68 -11.27 -11.52
C ALA A 36 3.16 -11.11 -11.43
N LEU A 37 2.52 -10.66 -12.51
CA LEU A 37 1.07 -10.51 -12.59
C LEU A 37 0.34 -11.85 -12.39
N LYS A 38 0.79 -12.93 -13.04
CA LYS A 38 0.24 -14.29 -12.84
C LYS A 38 0.38 -14.75 -11.40
N HIS A 39 1.54 -14.55 -10.78
CA HIS A 39 1.77 -14.91 -9.39
C HIS A 39 0.87 -14.15 -8.42
N TRP A 40 0.61 -12.86 -8.68
CA TRP A 40 -0.33 -12.05 -7.91
C TRP A 40 -1.76 -12.56 -8.08
N LYS A 41 -2.24 -12.79 -9.31
CA LYS A 41 -3.59 -13.32 -9.56
C LYS A 41 -3.81 -14.70 -8.93
N ASN A 42 -2.79 -15.56 -8.99
CA ASN A 42 -2.81 -16.89 -8.37
C ASN A 42 -2.55 -16.85 -6.86
N LYS A 43 -2.36 -15.66 -6.27
CA LYS A 43 -2.12 -15.43 -4.83
C LYS A 43 -0.91 -16.18 -4.26
N THR A 44 0.04 -16.53 -5.12
CA THR A 44 1.29 -17.20 -4.74
C THR A 44 2.36 -16.21 -4.28
N ARG A 45 2.25 -14.94 -4.72
CA ARG A 45 3.09 -13.81 -4.29
C ARG A 45 2.25 -12.56 -4.15
N CYS A 46 2.78 -11.56 -3.45
CA CYS A 46 2.20 -10.22 -3.35
C CYS A 46 3.13 -9.19 -4.01
N PRO A 47 2.61 -8.08 -4.53
CA PRO A 47 3.46 -6.94 -4.90
C PRO A 47 4.11 -6.34 -3.65
N SER A 48 5.32 -5.83 -3.80
CA SER A 48 5.94 -4.95 -2.80
C SER A 48 5.30 -3.56 -2.85
N LEU A 49 5.41 -2.77 -1.77
CA LEU A 49 4.96 -1.37 -1.80
C LEU A 49 5.65 -0.57 -2.91
N ARG A 50 6.91 -0.86 -3.21
CA ARG A 50 7.62 -0.21 -4.31
C ARG A 50 6.98 -0.51 -5.66
N GLN A 51 6.56 -1.75 -5.90
CA GLN A 51 5.84 -2.11 -7.13
C GLN A 51 4.46 -1.45 -7.19
N ILE A 52 3.77 -1.29 -6.07
CA ILE A 52 2.49 -0.56 -6.03
C ILE A 52 2.73 0.92 -6.34
N ASP A 53 3.79 1.53 -5.79
CA ASP A 53 4.21 2.90 -6.11
C ASP A 53 4.52 3.06 -7.61
N ASP A 54 5.37 2.18 -8.16
CA ASP A 54 5.77 2.22 -9.58
C ASP A 54 4.57 2.04 -10.52
N ILE A 55 3.60 1.19 -10.17
CA ILE A 55 2.35 1.03 -10.94
C ILE A 55 1.49 2.30 -10.83
N GLY A 56 1.35 2.87 -9.64
CA GLY A 56 0.61 4.11 -9.42
C GLY A 56 1.18 5.27 -10.23
N ASP A 57 2.51 5.44 -10.19
CA ASP A 57 3.23 6.44 -10.98
C ASP A 57 3.01 6.22 -12.49
N ARG A 58 3.04 4.97 -12.94
CA ARG A 58 2.84 4.62 -14.35
C ARG A 58 1.46 5.01 -14.88
N ILE A 59 0.42 4.89 -14.05
CA ILE A 59 -0.97 5.16 -14.44
C ILE A 59 -1.51 6.48 -13.88
N ASN A 60 -0.63 7.32 -13.31
CA ASN A 60 -0.95 8.61 -12.70
C ASN A 60 -2.03 8.53 -11.59
N CYS A 61 -1.90 7.57 -10.67
CA CYS A 61 -2.75 7.45 -9.50
C CYS A 61 -1.94 7.30 -8.19
N TYR A 62 -2.58 7.59 -7.06
CA TYR A 62 -1.99 7.31 -5.76
C TYR A 62 -1.90 5.80 -5.50
N ALA A 63 -0.82 5.34 -4.88
CA ALA A 63 -0.56 3.94 -4.58
C ALA A 63 -1.65 3.33 -3.67
N TYR A 64 -2.21 4.12 -2.73
CA TYR A 64 -3.25 3.63 -1.85
C TYR A 64 -4.55 3.28 -2.59
N THR A 65 -4.86 3.91 -3.73
CA THR A 65 -6.11 3.63 -4.47
C THR A 65 -6.08 2.23 -5.07
N LEU A 66 -4.89 1.72 -5.43
CA LEU A 66 -4.69 0.37 -5.94
C LEU A 66 -5.08 -0.69 -4.91
N ILE A 67 -4.99 -0.40 -3.61
CA ILE A 67 -5.38 -1.32 -2.52
C ILE A 67 -6.60 -0.85 -1.72
N GLN A 68 -7.31 0.17 -2.22
CA GLN A 68 -8.58 0.63 -1.68
C GLN A 68 -9.73 -0.01 -2.46
N SER A 69 -10.70 -0.60 -1.74
CA SER A 69 -11.93 -1.09 -2.37
C SER A 69 -12.64 0.05 -3.09
N ASN A 70 -13.01 -0.18 -4.35
CA ASN A 70 -13.59 0.85 -5.22
C ASN A 70 -12.71 2.11 -5.36
N GLY A 71 -11.38 1.96 -5.28
CA GLY A 71 -10.45 3.07 -5.48
C GLY A 71 -10.71 3.84 -6.78
N GLU A 72 -10.52 5.16 -6.74
CA GLU A 72 -10.69 6.08 -7.86
C GLU A 72 -9.46 6.03 -8.80
N ILE A 73 -9.31 4.92 -9.52
CA ILE A 73 -8.13 4.68 -10.37
C ILE A 73 -8.22 5.46 -11.71
N SER A 74 -9.38 6.05 -12.01
CA SER A 74 -9.64 6.79 -13.24
C SER A 74 -9.45 8.30 -13.12
N ARG A 75 -9.19 8.83 -11.92
CA ARG A 75 -8.82 10.24 -11.76
C ARG A 75 -7.35 10.38 -12.11
N GLU A 76 -7.06 10.88 -13.31
CA GLU A 76 -5.72 11.33 -13.65
C GLU A 76 -5.36 12.47 -12.71
N ILE A 77 -4.35 12.25 -11.88
CA ILE A 77 -3.80 13.27 -10.99
C ILE A 77 -2.50 13.75 -11.64
N ASP A 78 -2.36 15.07 -11.76
CA ASP A 78 -1.13 15.64 -12.29
C ASP A 78 0.04 15.35 -11.34
N CYS A 79 1.04 14.65 -11.88
CA CYS A 79 2.34 14.38 -11.26
C CYS A 79 2.26 13.78 -9.84
N VAL A 80 2.00 12.47 -9.75
CA VAL A 80 2.19 11.70 -8.53
C VAL A 80 3.55 11.00 -8.60
N GLN A 81 4.43 11.30 -7.64
CA GLN A 81 5.56 10.43 -7.32
C GLN A 81 5.26 9.74 -6.00
N ASN A 82 4.75 8.52 -6.09
CA ASN A 82 4.34 7.73 -4.93
C ASN A 82 5.54 7.39 -4.04
N ASN A 83 5.29 7.42 -2.74
CA ASN A 83 6.27 6.99 -1.74
C ASN A 83 5.54 6.35 -0.56
N SER A 84 4.90 5.21 -0.80
CA SER A 84 4.12 4.47 0.20
C SER A 84 4.93 4.18 1.45
N ARG A 85 6.25 3.97 1.33
CA ARG A 85 7.13 3.75 2.49
C ARG A 85 7.20 4.97 3.41
N LYS A 86 7.38 6.17 2.86
CA LYS A 86 7.42 7.41 3.63
C LYS A 86 6.07 7.63 4.31
N ILE A 87 5.00 7.52 3.54
CA ILE A 87 3.62 7.71 4.03
C ILE A 87 3.27 6.70 5.12
N PHE A 88 3.67 5.43 4.96
CA PHE A 88 3.53 4.39 5.98
C PHE A 88 4.14 4.79 7.33
N VAL A 89 5.39 5.27 7.31
CA VAL A 89 6.07 5.68 8.54
C VAL A 89 5.40 6.90 9.16
N GLU A 90 4.98 7.88 8.35
CA GLU A 90 4.28 9.08 8.82
C GLU A 90 2.92 8.74 9.44
N ASN A 91 2.13 7.90 8.78
CA ASN A 91 0.82 7.48 9.28
C ASN A 91 0.93 6.67 10.57
N LEU A 92 1.92 5.77 10.68
CA LEU A 92 2.18 5.09 11.95
C LEU A 92 2.60 6.05 13.06
N ARG A 93 3.44 7.05 12.77
CA ARG A 93 3.82 8.08 13.77
C ARG A 93 2.58 8.81 14.28
N LYS A 94 1.71 9.27 13.38
CA LYS A 94 0.45 9.94 13.73
C LYS A 94 -0.41 9.03 14.60
N TYR A 95 -0.63 7.79 14.17
CA TYR A 95 -1.42 6.82 14.93
C TYR A 95 -0.86 6.59 16.35
N PHE A 96 0.46 6.47 16.48
CA PHE A 96 1.09 6.28 17.79
C PHE A 96 0.91 7.49 18.71
N ILE A 97 1.03 8.72 18.16
CA ILE A 97 0.78 9.95 18.92
C ILE A 97 -0.68 10.01 19.36
N ASP A 98 -1.63 9.76 18.45
CA ASP A 98 -3.08 9.82 18.72
C ASP A 98 -3.51 8.80 19.79
N LYS A 99 -2.80 7.68 19.90
CA LYS A 99 -3.03 6.63 20.92
C LYS A 99 -2.18 6.78 22.17
N GLY A 100 -1.38 7.85 22.30
CA GLY A 100 -0.51 8.08 23.45
C GLY A 100 0.59 7.03 23.62
N ARG A 101 1.09 6.46 22.51
CA ARG A 101 2.10 5.39 22.51
C ARG A 101 3.48 5.98 22.20
N PHE A 102 4.25 6.26 23.24
CA PHE A 102 5.52 6.98 23.09
C PHE A 102 6.74 6.07 23.07
N SER A 103 6.77 5.04 23.92
CA SER A 103 7.87 4.08 23.96
C SER A 103 7.78 3.05 22.82
N TRP A 104 8.88 2.38 22.50
CA TRP A 104 8.86 1.29 21.53
C TRP A 104 8.00 0.10 22.01
N ASN A 105 8.05 -0.22 23.30
CA ASN A 105 7.21 -1.23 23.94
C ASN A 105 5.71 -0.94 23.75
N ASP A 106 5.31 0.32 23.98
CA ASP A 106 3.93 0.75 23.78
C ASP A 106 3.47 0.61 22.33
N LYS A 107 4.37 0.91 21.38
CA LYS A 107 4.09 0.82 19.94
C LYS A 107 3.95 -0.62 19.48
N VAL A 108 4.84 -1.53 19.93
CA VAL A 108 4.75 -2.95 19.56
C VAL A 108 3.58 -3.66 20.21
N ALA A 109 3.14 -3.22 21.38
CA ALA A 109 1.97 -3.77 22.07
C ALA A 109 0.69 -3.65 21.22
N LEU A 110 0.62 -2.66 20.32
CA LEU A 110 -0.48 -2.52 19.36
C LEU A 110 -0.54 -3.66 18.34
N PHE A 111 0.55 -4.40 18.14
CA PHE A 111 0.67 -5.48 17.15
C PHE A 111 0.73 -6.87 17.80
N TYR A 112 0.25 -7.02 19.04
CA TYR A 112 0.05 -8.32 19.71
C TYR A 112 1.22 -9.33 19.57
N GLY A 113 2.46 -8.84 19.52
CA GLY A 113 3.67 -9.67 19.40
C GLY A 113 4.04 -10.18 18.01
N PHE A 114 3.22 -9.99 16.96
CA PHE A 114 3.58 -10.45 15.60
C PHE A 114 4.54 -9.51 14.87
N VAL A 115 4.68 -8.26 15.34
CA VAL A 115 5.76 -7.34 14.97
C VAL A 115 6.66 -7.13 16.18
N SER A 116 7.90 -7.61 16.10
CA SER A 116 8.89 -7.36 17.15
C SER A 116 9.37 -5.91 17.14
N GLU A 117 9.95 -5.46 18.25
CA GLU A 117 10.53 -4.13 18.36
C GLU A 117 11.61 -3.86 17.31
N ASP A 118 12.49 -4.82 17.07
CA ASP A 118 13.54 -4.68 16.05
C ASP A 118 12.99 -4.56 14.64
N VAL A 119 11.93 -5.32 14.32
CA VAL A 119 11.25 -5.24 13.03
C VAL A 119 10.57 -3.88 12.90
N LEU A 120 9.83 -3.43 13.91
CA LEU A 120 9.18 -2.13 13.88
C LEU A 120 10.20 -1.01 13.74
N LYS A 121 11.27 -1.01 14.54
CA LYS A 121 12.39 -0.05 14.40
C LYS A 121 12.99 -0.06 13.00
N SER A 122 13.12 -1.24 12.38
CA SER A 122 13.70 -1.36 11.03
C SER A 122 12.88 -0.63 9.96
N TYR A 123 11.56 -0.50 10.13
CA TYR A 123 10.72 0.29 9.22
C TYR A 123 10.98 1.79 9.34
N PHE A 124 11.37 2.26 10.53
CA PHE A 124 11.58 3.67 10.87
C PHE A 124 13.01 4.19 10.61
N ARG A 125 13.95 3.32 10.22
CA ARG A 125 15.34 3.72 9.91
C ARG A 125 15.40 4.66 8.71
N LYS A 126 16.39 5.56 8.66
CA LYS A 126 16.59 6.42 7.47
C LYS A 126 17.21 5.66 6.30
N GLU A 127 18.14 4.76 6.61
CA GLU A 127 18.90 3.93 5.66
C GLU A 127 18.78 2.45 6.04
N ASN A 128 18.98 1.55 5.07
CA ASN A 128 18.86 0.10 5.27
C ASN A 128 17.56 -0.29 5.99
N TYR A 129 16.49 0.46 5.69
CA TYR A 129 15.17 0.20 6.24
C TYR A 129 14.56 -1.03 5.58
N LYS A 130 13.67 -1.68 6.32
CA LYS A 130 12.79 -2.69 5.74
C LYS A 130 11.46 -2.05 5.38
N THR A 131 10.76 -2.68 4.45
CA THR A 131 9.38 -2.33 4.12
C THR A 131 8.53 -3.57 4.39
N PRO A 132 7.39 -3.45 5.10
CA PRO A 132 6.53 -4.60 5.32
C PRO A 132 6.02 -5.14 3.99
N PRO A 133 6.00 -6.47 3.78
CA PRO A 133 5.26 -7.04 2.66
C PRO A 133 3.76 -6.76 2.83
N LEU A 134 3.00 -6.78 1.73
CA LEU A 134 1.59 -6.40 1.73
C LEU A 134 0.75 -7.20 2.75
N LYS A 135 0.99 -8.52 2.88
CA LYS A 135 0.35 -9.34 3.91
C LYS A 135 0.62 -8.84 5.34
N ARG A 136 1.85 -8.40 5.64
CA ARG A 136 2.20 -7.84 6.95
C ARG A 136 1.50 -6.51 7.18
N LEU A 137 1.31 -5.73 6.12
CA LEU A 137 0.56 -4.47 6.18
C LEU A 137 -0.91 -4.72 6.54
N ASP A 138 -1.53 -5.77 5.98
CA ASP A 138 -2.89 -6.21 6.36
C ASP A 138 -2.97 -6.58 7.84
N GLU A 139 -2.06 -7.42 8.33
CA GLU A 139 -2.01 -7.83 9.75
C GLU A 139 -1.84 -6.61 10.67
N MET A 140 -0.97 -5.66 10.31
CA MET A 140 -0.80 -4.43 11.06
C MET A 140 -2.08 -3.58 11.04
N ALA A 141 -2.73 -3.41 9.89
CA ALA A 141 -3.95 -2.62 9.77
C ALA A 141 -5.10 -3.22 10.60
N GLU A 142 -5.24 -4.54 10.57
CA GLU A 142 -6.21 -5.29 11.38
C GLU A 142 -5.97 -5.07 12.88
N ALA A 143 -4.73 -5.19 13.34
CA ALA A 143 -4.39 -4.97 14.74
C ALA A 143 -4.67 -3.53 15.20
N LEU A 144 -4.52 -2.56 14.29
CA LEU A 144 -4.86 -1.16 14.53
C LEU A 144 -6.36 -0.86 14.32
N GLY A 145 -7.17 -1.81 13.86
CA GLY A 145 -8.60 -1.61 13.60
C GLY A 145 -8.90 -0.64 12.46
N ILE A 146 -8.00 -0.51 11.48
CA ILE A 146 -8.16 0.39 10.32
C ILE A 146 -8.04 -0.37 8.99
N PRO A 147 -8.60 0.16 7.89
CA PRO A 147 -8.35 -0.40 6.56
C PRO A 147 -6.88 -0.28 6.13
N THR A 148 -6.34 -1.30 5.45
CA THR A 148 -4.92 -1.36 5.02
C THR A 148 -4.49 -0.14 4.21
N TYR A 149 -5.32 0.33 3.27
CA TYR A 149 -4.97 1.49 2.44
C TYR A 149 -4.70 2.75 3.27
N LYS A 150 -5.31 2.91 4.46
CA LYS A 150 -5.06 4.06 5.34
C LYS A 150 -3.64 4.10 5.89
N LEU A 151 -2.94 2.96 5.92
CA LEU A 151 -1.53 2.95 6.32
C LEU A 151 -0.65 3.64 5.28
N ILE A 152 -0.99 3.62 3.99
CA ILE A 152 -0.18 4.22 2.92
C ILE A 152 -0.87 5.38 2.19
N LYS A 153 -2.06 5.80 2.64
CA LYS A 153 -2.78 6.94 2.08
C LYS A 153 -2.14 8.25 2.52
N GLU A 154 -1.86 9.13 1.57
CA GLU A 154 -1.38 10.48 1.88
C GLU A 154 -2.40 11.19 2.75
N SER A 155 -1.92 11.94 3.74
CA SER A 155 -2.77 12.92 4.41
C SER A 155 -3.04 14.01 3.39
N ASN A 156 -4.27 14.12 2.90
CA ASN A 156 -4.68 15.23 2.06
C ASN A 156 -4.34 16.52 2.81
N HIS A 157 -3.32 17.27 2.37
CA HIS A 157 -3.11 18.65 2.85
C HIS A 157 -4.28 19.58 2.42
N ASN A 158 -5.24 19.06 1.66
CA ASN A 158 -6.42 19.75 1.16
C ASN A 158 -7.75 19.26 1.80
N GLU A 159 -7.72 18.71 3.01
CA GLU A 159 -8.93 18.54 3.85
C GLU A 159 -9.04 19.65 4.93
N GLU A 160 -8.33 20.76 4.73
CA GLU A 160 -8.63 22.06 5.35
C GLU A 160 -9.03 23.05 4.24
N VAL A 161 -10.28 23.00 3.76
CA VAL A 161 -11.15 24.17 3.49
C VAL A 161 -12.55 23.62 3.16
N ASN A 162 -13.45 23.68 4.15
CA ASN A 162 -14.82 24.21 4.02
C ASN A 162 -15.54 24.06 5.36
#